data_AF-A0AA96X5Y5-F1
#
_entry.id   AF-A0AA96X5Y5-F1
#
_cell.length_a   1.000
_cell.length_b   1.000
_cell.length_c   1.000
_cell.angle_alpha   90.00
_cell.angle_beta   90.00
_cell.angle_gamma   90.00
#
_symmetry.space_group_name_H-M   'P 1'
#
loop_
_entity.id
_entity.type
_entity.pdbx_description
1 polymer ?
#
loop_
_entity_poly.entity_id
_entity_poly.type
_entity_poly.pdbx_seq_one_letter_code
_entity_poly.pdbx_strand_id
1 'polypeptide(L)'
;MKTTFLKKVLGLFGFAVIGLMVAVTSGYAQNLPMVGFLFSGRSVGNTGQATVPLVGIRYTGECPGEQVASARSRFYSKTTRPAPELRAVIRNVTFGFPGETKPFTDREYFNGDVSEDFDIRFGDEHKGRFLAVRPGENQFEYEIKRGNQVLESGGFTASFEERTIEQNRSARNVWREKKYCRRYDKKKKRCIDEDVHGYYERTCGQ
;
A
#
# COMPACT_ATOMS: atom_id res chain seq x y z
N MET A 1 26.59 -49.42 57.54
CA MET A 1 27.86 -49.38 58.31
C MET A 1 28.95 -49.93 57.41
N LYS A 2 29.91 -49.07 56.97
CA LYS A 2 31.27 -49.33 56.42
C LYS A 2 31.38 -50.35 55.25
N THR A 3 32.11 -50.21 54.15
CA THR A 3 33.25 -49.38 53.68
C THR A 3 33.52 -49.86 52.24
N THR A 4 33.61 -48.98 51.24
CA THR A 4 34.86 -48.58 50.53
C THR A 4 35.60 -49.75 49.82
N PHE A 5 35.47 -49.94 48.50
CA PHE A 5 36.25 -49.36 47.37
C PHE A 5 37.69 -49.87 47.22
N LEU A 6 38.03 -50.50 46.07
CA LEU A 6 39.31 -50.40 45.32
C LEU A 6 39.19 -51.18 43.98
N LYS A 7 39.09 -50.52 42.81
CA LYS A 7 40.14 -50.04 41.86
C LYS A 7 40.84 -51.11 40.99
N LYS A 8 40.63 -51.01 39.66
CA LYS A 8 41.60 -50.99 38.53
C LYS A 8 40.85 -51.30 37.22
N VAL A 9 40.47 -50.33 36.39
CA VAL A 9 41.22 -49.69 35.27
C VAL A 9 41.80 -50.71 34.27
N LEU A 10 41.24 -50.77 33.06
CA LEU A 10 41.90 -50.58 31.74
C LEU A 10 40.94 -50.99 30.60
N GLY A 11 40.84 -50.17 29.55
CA GLY A 11 40.23 -50.61 28.28
C GLY A 11 39.62 -49.48 27.45
N LEU A 12 40.45 -48.78 26.68
CA LEU A 12 40.07 -47.87 25.60
C LEU A 12 39.15 -48.54 24.57
N PHE A 13 38.08 -47.86 24.13
CA PHE A 13 37.49 -47.80 22.78
C PHE A 13 36.26 -46.88 22.93
N GLY A 14 36.20 -45.63 22.47
CA GLY A 14 36.80 -45.06 21.28
C GLY A 14 35.80 -44.95 20.14
N PHE A 15 34.58 -44.41 20.35
CA PHE A 15 33.72 -43.85 19.29
C PHE A 15 32.77 -42.80 19.86
N ALA A 16 33.20 -41.53 19.83
CA ALA A 16 32.27 -40.40 19.92
C ALA A 16 31.56 -40.30 18.57
N VAL A 17 30.31 -40.75 18.51
CA VAL A 17 29.42 -40.45 17.38
C VAL A 17 29.10 -38.96 17.46
N ILE A 18 29.92 -38.15 16.80
CA ILE A 18 29.60 -36.75 16.54
C ILE A 18 28.46 -36.78 15.53
N GLY A 19 27.23 -36.69 16.03
CA GLY A 19 26.07 -36.37 15.23
C GLY A 19 26.25 -34.96 14.67
N LEU A 20 26.77 -34.88 13.44
CA LEU A 20 26.76 -33.66 12.66
C LEU A 20 25.31 -33.41 12.23
N MET A 21 24.52 -32.81 13.13
CA MET A 21 23.27 -32.14 12.76
C MET A 21 23.67 -30.98 11.84
N VAL A 22 23.66 -31.21 10.54
CA VAL A 22 23.63 -30.13 9.56
C VAL A 22 22.27 -29.49 9.72
N ALA A 23 22.18 -28.50 10.61
CA ALA A 23 21.08 -27.56 10.60
C ALA A 23 21.17 -26.79 9.29
N VAL A 24 20.51 -27.30 8.26
CA VAL A 24 20.14 -26.52 7.08
C VAL A 24 19.11 -25.51 7.59
N THR A 25 19.60 -24.44 8.21
CA THR A 25 18.79 -23.26 8.43
C THR A 25 18.54 -22.70 7.04
N SER A 26 17.34 -22.95 6.53
CA SER A 26 16.80 -22.28 5.36
C SER A 26 16.71 -20.79 5.68
N GLY A 27 17.82 -20.09 5.50
CA GLY A 27 17.94 -18.65 5.63
C GLY A 27 17.18 -17.96 4.50
N TYR A 28 15.84 -17.88 4.60
CA TYR A 28 15.00 -17.05 3.73
C TYR A 28 13.79 -16.45 4.47
N ALA A 29 13.90 -16.21 5.78
CA ALA A 29 12.82 -15.58 6.56
C ALA A 29 13.26 -14.39 7.43
N GLN A 30 14.45 -13.81 7.21
CA GLN A 30 15.13 -13.01 8.24
C GLN A 30 15.20 -11.49 8.04
N ASN A 31 14.64 -10.86 6.99
CA ASN A 31 14.78 -9.39 6.81
C ASN A 31 13.53 -8.66 6.32
N LEU A 32 12.34 -9.07 6.76
CA LEU A 32 11.14 -8.23 6.57
C LEU A 32 11.17 -7.08 7.60
N PRO A 33 10.97 -5.81 7.17
CA PRO A 33 10.97 -4.67 8.09
C PRO A 33 10.01 -4.90 9.25
N MET A 34 10.37 -4.43 10.45
CA MET A 34 9.48 -4.48 11.62
C MET A 34 8.23 -3.61 11.45
N VAL A 35 8.37 -2.54 10.69
CA VAL A 35 7.31 -1.58 10.39
C VAL A 35 7.47 -1.12 8.94
N GLY A 36 6.35 -0.80 8.30
CA GLY A 36 6.40 -0.13 7.01
C GLY A 36 5.10 -0.23 6.23
N PHE A 37 5.25 -0.23 4.91
CA PHE A 37 4.15 -0.27 3.95
C PHE A 37 4.04 -1.64 3.32
N LEU A 38 2.81 -2.07 3.08
CA LEU A 38 2.47 -3.30 2.35
C LEU A 38 1.78 -2.93 1.02
N PHE A 39 2.43 -3.24 -0.08
CA PHE A 39 1.94 -3.05 -1.45
C PHE A 39 1.70 -4.41 -2.11
N SER A 40 0.44 -4.82 -2.28
CA SER A 40 0.08 -6.07 -3.00
C SER A 40 0.97 -7.28 -2.66
N GLY A 41 1.25 -7.52 -1.38
CA GLY A 41 2.08 -8.64 -0.89
C GLY A 41 3.58 -8.34 -0.75
N ARG A 42 4.07 -7.18 -1.19
CA ARG A 42 5.45 -6.71 -1.00
C ARG A 42 5.50 -5.70 0.15
N SER A 43 6.34 -5.96 1.15
CA SER A 43 6.56 -5.01 2.23
C SER A 43 7.78 -4.11 1.97
N VAL A 44 7.72 -2.85 2.37
CA VAL A 44 8.83 -1.88 2.27
C VAL A 44 8.96 -1.12 3.59
N GLY A 45 10.20 -0.95 4.06
CA GLY A 45 10.56 -0.31 5.32
C GLY A 45 12.07 -0.39 5.58
N ASN A 46 12.50 -0.23 6.83
CA ASN A 46 13.91 -0.08 7.26
C ASN A 46 14.92 -1.17 6.82
N THR A 47 14.49 -2.30 6.22
CA THR A 47 15.38 -3.37 5.78
C THR A 47 15.02 -3.85 4.38
N GLY A 48 15.99 -3.81 3.46
CA GLY A 48 15.85 -4.23 2.06
C GLY A 48 15.17 -3.17 1.19
N GLN A 49 15.99 -2.24 0.66
CA GLN A 49 15.62 -1.08 -0.16
C GLN A 49 15.00 -1.47 -1.50
N ALA A 50 13.83 -2.09 -1.43
CA ALA A 50 12.97 -2.32 -2.56
C ALA A 50 12.31 -0.99 -2.95
N THR A 51 12.84 -0.31 -3.97
CA THR A 51 12.16 0.87 -4.53
C THR A 51 10.76 0.47 -5.03
N VAL A 52 9.77 1.28 -4.67
CA VAL A 52 8.37 1.11 -5.05
C VAL A 52 8.11 1.93 -6.31
N PRO A 53 7.80 1.29 -7.46
CA PRO A 53 7.38 2.04 -8.63
C PRO A 53 5.95 2.54 -8.44
N LEU A 54 5.75 3.85 -8.56
CA LEU A 54 4.43 4.44 -8.74
C LEU A 54 4.19 4.55 -10.25
N VAL A 55 3.22 3.80 -10.75
CA VAL A 55 2.99 3.69 -12.20
C VAL A 55 1.86 4.60 -12.63
N GLY A 56 2.17 5.60 -13.45
CA GLY A 56 1.22 6.43 -14.19
C GLY A 56 1.02 5.91 -15.61
N ILE A 57 -0.07 6.33 -16.25
CA ILE A 57 -0.37 5.96 -17.64
C ILE A 57 -0.47 7.24 -18.48
N ARG A 58 0.31 7.30 -19.56
CA ARG A 58 0.16 8.29 -20.62
C ARG A 58 -0.65 7.68 -21.75
N TYR A 59 -1.91 8.10 -21.88
CA TYR A 59 -2.77 7.65 -22.97
C TYR A 59 -2.41 8.40 -24.26
N THR A 60 -2.19 7.64 -25.32
CA THR A 60 -1.91 8.14 -26.68
C THR A 60 -3.01 7.69 -27.65
N GLY A 61 -2.99 8.21 -28.89
CA GLY A 61 -3.99 7.87 -29.90
C GLY A 61 -5.19 8.81 -29.89
N GLU A 62 -6.38 8.27 -30.18
CA GLU A 62 -7.61 9.06 -30.38
C GLU A 62 -8.13 9.70 -29.09
N CYS A 63 -7.80 9.11 -27.95
CA CYS A 63 -8.20 9.58 -26.64
C CYS A 63 -6.96 9.87 -25.78
N PRO A 64 -6.23 10.97 -26.03
CA PRO A 64 -5.07 11.33 -25.23
C PRO A 64 -5.47 11.70 -23.79
N GLY A 65 -4.54 11.59 -22.85
CA GLY A 65 -4.75 11.97 -21.45
C GLY A 65 -3.75 11.29 -20.52
N GLU A 66 -3.86 11.57 -19.22
CA GLU A 66 -2.92 11.06 -18.22
C GLU A 66 -3.66 10.50 -17.02
N GLN A 67 -3.17 9.38 -16.50
CA GLN A 67 -3.54 8.83 -15.21
C GLN A 67 -2.36 8.99 -14.26
N VAL A 68 -2.60 9.71 -13.16
CA VAL A 68 -1.58 10.01 -12.15
C VAL A 68 -1.05 8.73 -11.51
N ALA A 69 0.27 8.66 -11.39
CA ALA A 69 0.95 7.57 -10.72
C ALA A 69 0.53 7.45 -9.25
N SER A 70 0.07 6.27 -8.86
CA SER A 70 -0.26 5.96 -7.47
C SER A 70 -0.12 4.47 -7.18
N ALA A 71 0.08 4.14 -5.90
CA ALA A 71 0.09 2.77 -5.43
C ALA A 71 -0.76 2.64 -4.16
N ARG A 72 -1.65 1.65 -4.15
CA ARG A 72 -2.45 1.32 -2.97
C ARG A 72 -1.56 0.61 -1.95
N SER A 73 -1.65 1.05 -0.70
CA SER A 73 -0.81 0.57 0.39
C SER A 73 -1.61 0.40 1.68
N ARG A 74 -1.03 -0.37 2.60
CA ARG A 74 -1.46 -0.49 3.99
C ARG A 74 -0.25 -0.37 4.90
N PHE A 75 -0.47 0.10 6.12
CA PHE A 75 0.56 0.16 7.13
C PHE A 75 0.55 -1.12 7.97
N TYR A 76 1.72 -1.57 8.43
CA TYR A 76 1.84 -2.69 9.33
C TYR A 76 2.94 -2.45 10.37
N SER A 77 2.74 -2.99 11.57
CA SER A 77 3.76 -3.11 12.62
C SER A 77 3.77 -4.54 13.16
N LYS A 78 4.97 -5.10 13.35
CA LYS A 78 5.15 -6.43 13.96
C LYS A 78 5.02 -6.41 15.48
N THR A 79 5.13 -5.26 16.12
CA THR A 79 5.12 -5.11 17.59
C THR A 79 3.72 -4.83 18.13
N THR A 80 2.94 -4.00 17.43
CA THR A 80 1.55 -3.74 17.80
C THR A 80 0.59 -4.33 16.79
N ARG A 81 -0.19 -5.32 17.24
CA ARG A 81 -1.25 -5.94 16.46
C ARG A 81 -2.43 -4.96 16.28
N PRO A 82 -3.12 -5.00 15.12
CA PRO A 82 -4.38 -4.30 14.96
C PRO A 82 -5.40 -4.71 16.04
N ALA A 83 -6.16 -3.74 16.53
CA ALA A 83 -7.24 -3.96 17.49
C ALA A 83 -8.32 -2.86 17.36
N PRO A 84 -9.55 -3.09 17.85
CA PRO A 84 -10.60 -2.08 17.84
C PRO A 84 -10.11 -0.73 18.41
N GLU A 85 -10.59 0.35 17.79
CA GLU A 85 -10.30 1.74 18.16
C GLU A 85 -8.84 2.18 17.99
N LEU A 86 -7.97 1.33 17.46
CA LEU A 86 -6.62 1.74 17.11
C LEU A 86 -6.63 2.47 15.78
N ARG A 87 -5.78 3.51 15.70
CA ARG A 87 -5.50 4.25 14.48
C ARG A 87 -4.00 4.30 14.25
N ALA A 88 -3.59 4.11 13.01
CA ALA A 88 -2.22 4.27 12.55
C ALA A 88 -2.11 5.62 11.83
N VAL A 89 -1.33 6.52 12.41
CA VAL A 89 -0.99 7.81 11.80
C VAL A 89 0.41 7.69 11.23
N ILE A 90 0.57 7.97 9.94
CA ILE A 90 1.88 7.98 9.28
C ILE A 90 2.09 9.35 8.67
N ARG A 91 3.20 10.00 9.00
CA ARG A 91 3.58 11.32 8.50
C ARG A 91 4.86 11.23 7.70
N ASN A 92 4.86 11.79 6.50
CA ASN A 92 6.06 11.94 5.70
C ASN A 92 6.85 13.14 6.21
N VAL A 93 8.00 12.89 6.82
CA VAL A 93 8.86 13.91 7.44
C VAL A 93 10.05 14.33 6.60
N THR A 94 10.18 13.77 5.40
CA THR A 94 11.22 14.09 4.41
C THR A 94 11.37 15.60 4.23
N PHE A 95 12.62 16.05 4.11
CA PHE A 95 12.92 17.45 3.92
C PHE A 95 12.28 18.03 2.64
N GLY A 96 11.83 19.28 2.75
CA GLY A 96 11.40 20.10 1.63
C GLY A 96 9.91 20.04 1.28
N PHE A 97 9.07 19.24 1.97
CA PHE A 97 7.62 19.40 1.86
C PHE A 97 7.20 20.81 2.35
N PRO A 98 6.46 21.60 1.54
CA PRO A 98 6.07 22.95 1.90
C PRO A 98 4.96 22.96 2.98
N GLY A 99 4.95 24.01 3.82
CA GLY A 99 3.91 24.25 4.84
C GLY A 99 4.21 23.64 6.21
N GLU A 100 3.42 24.05 7.22
CA GLU A 100 3.55 23.56 8.60
C GLU A 100 3.03 22.12 8.76
N THR A 101 2.04 21.73 7.96
CA THR A 101 1.42 20.41 8.00
C THR A 101 2.02 19.48 6.96
N LYS A 102 3.12 18.82 7.34
CA LYS A 102 3.73 17.74 6.57
C LYS A 102 2.68 16.68 6.15
N PRO A 103 2.77 16.09 4.94
CA PRO A 103 1.79 15.10 4.48
C PRO A 103 1.65 13.94 5.45
N PHE A 104 0.42 13.52 5.72
CA PHE A 104 0.16 12.38 6.59
C PHE A 104 -1.07 11.61 6.14
N THR A 105 -1.25 10.42 6.71
CA THR A 105 -2.48 9.65 6.64
C THR A 105 -2.84 9.18 8.05
N ASP A 106 -4.13 9.07 8.32
CA ASP A 106 -4.68 8.58 9.58
C ASP A 106 -5.69 7.48 9.26
N ARG A 107 -5.32 6.24 9.51
CA ARG A 107 -6.04 5.04 9.09
C ARG A 107 -6.50 4.22 10.26
N GLU A 108 -7.66 3.59 10.12
CA GLU A 108 -8.09 2.59 11.10
C GLU A 108 -7.10 1.42 11.14
N TYR A 109 -6.82 0.89 12.33
CA TYR A 109 -5.83 -0.15 12.56
C TYR A 109 -6.42 -1.28 13.40
N PHE A 110 -7.56 -1.83 12.98
CA PHE A 110 -8.30 -2.84 13.75
C PHE A 110 -8.48 -4.21 13.08
N ASN A 111 -8.32 -4.31 11.76
CA ASN A 111 -8.67 -5.51 11.00
C ASN A 111 -7.45 -6.24 10.43
N GLY A 112 -7.37 -7.54 10.67
CA GLY A 112 -6.30 -8.39 10.14
C GLY A 112 -4.95 -8.06 10.77
N ASP A 113 -3.90 -7.95 9.93
CA ASP A 113 -2.52 -7.67 10.36
C ASP A 113 -2.02 -6.29 9.90
N VAL A 114 -2.91 -5.43 9.39
CA VAL A 114 -2.57 -4.17 8.71
C VAL A 114 -3.63 -3.08 8.92
N SER A 115 -3.34 -1.84 8.50
CA SER A 115 -4.29 -0.74 8.50
C SER A 115 -5.36 -0.83 7.40
N GLU A 116 -6.38 0.02 7.50
CA GLU A 116 -7.20 0.48 6.37
C GLU A 116 -6.28 0.92 5.21
N ASP A 117 -6.70 0.64 3.98
CA ASP A 117 -5.93 1.02 2.81
C ASP A 117 -5.92 2.53 2.56
N PHE A 118 -4.84 2.97 1.93
CA PHE A 118 -4.63 4.34 1.48
C PHE A 118 -3.83 4.33 0.18
N ASP A 119 -3.79 5.46 -0.54
CA ASP A 119 -2.94 5.57 -1.73
C ASP A 119 -1.72 6.43 -1.45
N ILE A 120 -0.58 5.97 -1.94
CA ILE A 120 0.65 6.74 -2.02
C ILE A 120 0.77 7.30 -3.43
N ARG A 121 1.11 8.58 -3.55
CA ARG A 121 1.27 9.29 -4.83
C ARG A 121 2.37 10.34 -4.72
N PHE A 122 2.98 10.72 -5.84
CA PHE A 122 3.81 11.92 -5.85
C PHE A 122 2.96 13.17 -5.65
N GLY A 123 3.50 14.13 -4.90
CA GLY A 123 2.85 15.40 -4.62
C GLY A 123 3.50 16.11 -3.44
N ASP A 124 2.87 17.18 -3.00
CA ASP A 124 3.33 18.09 -1.94
C ASP A 124 2.28 18.32 -0.84
N GLU A 125 1.00 18.09 -1.11
CA GLU A 125 -0.09 18.37 -0.19
C GLU A 125 -0.73 17.12 0.46
N HIS A 126 -1.27 17.29 1.67
CA HIS A 126 -2.16 16.32 2.30
C HIS A 126 -3.56 16.38 1.67
N LYS A 127 -4.07 15.23 1.22
CA LYS A 127 -5.44 15.13 0.70
C LYS A 127 -6.11 13.82 1.13
N GLY A 128 -6.79 13.86 2.28
CA GLY A 128 -7.67 12.79 2.74
C GLY A 128 -6.96 11.44 2.92
N ARG A 129 -7.26 10.48 2.04
CA ARG A 129 -6.68 9.12 2.06
C ARG A 129 -5.32 9.02 1.36
N PHE A 130 -4.75 10.13 0.90
CA PHE A 130 -3.52 10.13 0.13
C PHE A 130 -2.33 10.54 0.98
N LEU A 131 -1.28 9.70 0.98
CA LEU A 131 0.01 10.03 1.55
C LEU A 131 0.94 10.49 0.42
N ALA A 132 1.26 11.79 0.41
CA ALA A 132 2.17 12.35 -0.58
C ALA A 132 3.61 11.93 -0.31
N VAL A 133 4.33 11.55 -1.37
CA VAL A 133 5.75 11.19 -1.36
C VAL A 133 6.51 11.93 -2.45
N ARG A 134 7.83 11.87 -2.40
CA ARG A 134 8.73 12.39 -3.43
C ARG A 134 9.51 11.28 -4.10
N PRO A 135 10.02 11.48 -5.33
CA PRO A 135 10.97 10.56 -5.93
C PRO A 135 12.19 10.37 -5.03
N GLY A 136 12.68 9.13 -4.92
CA GLY A 136 13.78 8.75 -4.04
C GLY A 136 13.34 8.32 -2.64
N GLU A 137 14.27 8.33 -1.71
CA GLU A 137 14.04 7.92 -0.32
C GLU A 137 13.20 8.95 0.44
N ASN A 138 12.15 8.48 1.11
CA ASN A 138 11.31 9.27 1.98
C ASN A 138 11.44 8.76 3.42
N GLN A 139 11.46 9.69 4.37
CA GLN A 139 11.47 9.44 5.81
C GLN A 139 10.05 9.59 6.37
N PHE A 140 9.62 8.62 7.17
CA PHE A 140 8.31 8.59 7.78
C PHE A 140 8.42 8.47 9.30
N GLU A 141 7.55 9.18 9.99
CA GLU A 141 7.24 8.96 11.40
C GLU A 141 5.86 8.33 11.49
N TYR A 142 5.66 7.47 12.47
CA TYR A 142 4.36 6.85 12.70
C TYR A 142 3.99 6.81 14.18
N GLU A 143 2.69 6.77 14.43
CA GLU A 143 2.08 6.52 15.72
C GLU A 143 0.95 5.50 15.57
N ILE A 144 0.90 4.52 16.45
CA ILE A 144 -0.28 3.69 16.68
C ILE A 144 -0.90 4.14 17.99
N LYS A 145 -2.14 4.63 17.92
CA LYS A 145 -2.80 5.27 19.05
C LYS A 145 -4.24 4.79 19.26
N ARG A 146 -4.71 4.90 20.49
CA ARG A 146 -6.12 4.78 20.87
C ARG A 146 -6.59 6.11 21.42
N GLY A 147 -7.47 6.80 20.69
CA GLY A 147 -7.79 8.20 21.01
C GLY A 147 -6.53 9.06 21.06
N ASN A 148 -6.24 9.64 22.23
CA ASN A 148 -5.04 10.47 22.46
C ASN A 148 -3.85 9.69 23.06
N GLN A 149 -4.02 8.40 23.37
CA GLN A 149 -2.95 7.60 23.94
C GLN A 149 -2.12 6.95 22.83
N VAL A 150 -0.85 7.33 22.73
CA VAL A 150 0.12 6.66 21.84
C VAL A 150 0.57 5.35 22.50
N LEU A 151 0.44 4.25 21.76
CA LEU A 151 0.83 2.89 22.19
C LEU A 151 2.18 2.48 21.60
N GLU A 152 2.44 2.90 20.37
CA GLU A 152 3.70 2.68 19.66
C GLU A 152 4.00 3.90 18.80
N SER A 153 5.27 4.27 18.71
CA SER A 153 5.75 5.28 17.77
C SER A 153 7.15 4.93 17.29
N GLY A 154 7.52 5.47 16.14
CA GLY A 154 8.84 5.26 15.57
C GLY A 154 8.99 5.90 14.20
N GLY A 155 10.07 5.54 13.51
CA GLY A 155 10.34 6.02 12.16
C GLY A 155 10.79 4.91 11.22
N PHE A 156 10.53 5.11 9.94
CA PHE A 156 11.04 4.24 8.88
C PHE A 156 11.27 4.98 7.56
N THR A 157 12.03 4.37 6.66
CA THR A 157 12.23 4.90 5.29
C THR A 157 11.58 4.02 4.24
N ALA A 158 11.20 4.62 3.12
CA ALA A 158 10.80 3.92 1.90
C ALA A 158 11.17 4.73 0.66
N SER A 159 11.65 4.08 -0.39
CA SER A 159 12.05 4.71 -1.65
C SER A 159 11.00 4.53 -2.73
N PHE A 160 10.70 5.60 -3.46
CA PHE A 160 9.71 5.61 -4.53
C PHE A 160 10.33 6.07 -5.84
N GLU A 161 9.95 5.45 -6.95
CA GLU A 161 10.35 5.87 -8.29
C GLU A 161 9.13 6.14 -9.15
N GLU A 162 9.25 7.13 -10.03
CA GLU A 162 8.22 7.42 -11.01
C GLU A 162 8.41 6.55 -12.24
N ARG A 163 7.31 5.90 -12.64
CA ARG A 163 7.27 5.13 -13.86
C ARG A 163 6.03 5.53 -14.65
N THR A 164 6.24 5.89 -15.90
CA THR A 164 5.14 6.17 -16.83
C THR A 164 5.14 5.11 -17.92
N ILE A 165 3.97 4.49 -18.15
CA ILE A 165 3.77 3.60 -19.28
C ILE A 165 2.91 4.30 -20.33
N GLU A 166 3.21 4.06 -21.60
CA GLU A 166 2.37 4.53 -22.70
C GLU A 166 1.33 3.48 -23.05
N GLN A 167 0.09 3.92 -23.22
CA GLN A 167 -0.99 3.05 -23.63
C GLN A 167 -1.80 3.73 -24.74
N ASN A 168 -1.93 3.06 -25.89
CA ASN A 168 -2.82 3.53 -26.94
C ASN A 168 -4.29 3.36 -26.46
N ARG A 169 -5.06 4.44 -26.50
CA ARG A 169 -6.48 4.46 -26.12
C ARG A 169 -7.32 4.89 -27.32
N SER A 170 -8.03 3.94 -27.89
CA SER A 170 -8.99 4.19 -28.97
C SER A 170 -10.32 4.70 -28.41
N ALA A 171 -11.01 5.53 -29.18
CA ALA A 171 -12.38 5.92 -28.88
C ALA A 171 -13.34 4.76 -29.18
N ARG A 172 -14.43 4.68 -28.43
CA ARG A 172 -15.52 3.73 -28.68
C ARG A 172 -16.78 4.45 -29.15
N ASN A 173 -17.47 3.85 -30.10
CA ASN A 173 -18.79 4.31 -30.52
C ASN A 173 -19.82 3.87 -29.48
N VAL A 174 -20.48 4.83 -28.85
CA VAL A 174 -21.58 4.60 -27.91
C VAL A 174 -22.87 5.06 -28.55
N TRP A 175 -23.88 4.18 -28.57
CA TRP A 175 -25.20 4.54 -29.03
C TRP A 175 -25.84 5.52 -28.05
N ARG A 176 -26.30 6.66 -28.56
CA ARG A 176 -27.00 7.69 -27.80
C ARG A 176 -28.34 7.96 -28.45
N GLU A 177 -29.32 8.27 -27.62
CA GLU A 177 -30.64 8.71 -28.06
C GLU A 177 -30.87 10.14 -27.61
N LYS A 178 -31.29 11.00 -28.54
CA LYS A 178 -31.85 12.31 -28.21
C LYS A 178 -33.35 12.25 -28.38
N LYS A 179 -34.06 12.64 -27.33
CA LYS A 179 -35.51 12.75 -27.31
C LYS A 179 -35.92 14.19 -27.57
N TYR A 180 -36.79 14.39 -28.55
CA TYR A 180 -37.37 15.69 -28.88
C TYR A 180 -38.86 15.64 -28.61
N CYS A 181 -39.36 16.61 -27.84
CA CYS A 181 -40.80 16.72 -27.63
C CYS A 181 -41.46 17.36 -28.85
N ARG A 182 -42.22 16.58 -29.62
CA ARG A 182 -43.00 17.09 -30.76
C ARG A 182 -44.27 17.79 -30.29
N ARG A 183 -44.87 17.29 -29.21
CA ARG A 183 -46.09 17.86 -28.64
C ARG A 183 -46.05 17.89 -27.12
N TYR A 184 -46.22 19.09 -26.56
CA TYR A 184 -46.20 19.34 -25.13
C TYR A 184 -47.59 19.72 -24.61
N ASP A 185 -48.04 19.04 -23.56
CA ASP A 185 -49.25 19.42 -22.83
C ASP A 185 -48.90 20.50 -21.79
N LYS A 186 -49.30 21.75 -22.06
CA LYS A 186 -49.06 22.90 -21.17
C LYS A 186 -49.79 22.79 -19.84
N LYS A 187 -50.98 22.17 -19.80
CA LYS A 187 -51.78 22.04 -18.58
C LYS A 187 -51.19 20.97 -17.66
N LYS A 188 -50.74 19.85 -18.22
CA LYS A 188 -50.11 18.74 -17.48
C LYS A 188 -48.60 18.88 -17.33
N LYS A 189 -48.01 19.94 -17.92
CA LYS A 189 -46.56 20.22 -17.93
C LYS A 189 -45.70 19.02 -18.32
N ARG A 190 -46.10 18.28 -19.35
CA ARG A 190 -45.37 17.09 -19.82
C ARG A 190 -45.39 16.95 -21.32
N CYS A 191 -44.37 16.28 -21.85
CA CYS A 191 -44.42 15.81 -23.22
C CYS A 191 -45.46 14.69 -23.36
N ILE A 192 -46.19 14.72 -24.46
CA ILE A 192 -47.21 13.70 -24.80
C ILE A 192 -46.92 13.02 -26.14
N ASP A 193 -45.98 13.54 -26.93
CA ASP A 193 -45.49 12.95 -28.17
C ASP A 193 -43.99 13.20 -28.28
N GLU A 194 -43.20 12.13 -28.23
CA GLU A 194 -41.74 12.16 -28.25
C GLU A 194 -41.23 11.57 -29.58
N ASP A 195 -40.21 12.21 -30.13
CA ASP A 195 -39.40 11.70 -31.22
C ASP A 195 -38.04 11.28 -30.69
N VAL A 196 -37.58 10.08 -31.04
CA VAL A 196 -36.33 9.52 -30.54
C VAL A 196 -35.38 9.33 -31.71
N HIS A 197 -34.27 10.07 -31.71
CA HIS A 197 -33.24 9.96 -32.73
C HIS A 197 -32.01 9.30 -32.12
N GLY A 198 -31.63 8.18 -32.71
CA GLY A 198 -30.42 7.46 -32.34
C GLY A 198 -29.22 7.85 -33.19
N TYR A 199 -28.05 7.98 -32.56
CA TYR A 199 -26.78 8.22 -33.24
C TYR A 199 -25.63 7.57 -32.48
N TYR A 200 -24.55 7.26 -33.19
CA TYR A 200 -23.29 6.85 -32.56
C TYR A 200 -22.46 8.08 -32.20
N GLU A 201 -22.06 8.16 -30.94
CA GLU A 201 -21.15 9.17 -30.42
C GLU A 201 -19.80 8.52 -30.14
N ARG A 202 -18.71 9.09 -30.67
CA ARG A 202 -17.35 8.69 -30.31
C ARG A 202 -17.05 9.21 -28.91
N THR A 203 -16.79 8.30 -27.98
CA THR A 203 -16.47 8.65 -26.60
C THR A 203 -15.21 7.96 -26.14
N CYS A 204 -14.40 8.68 -25.37
CA CYS A 204 -13.31 8.08 -24.61
C CYS A 204 -13.93 7.43 -23.37
N GLY A 205 -13.74 6.11 -23.20
CA GLY A 205 -14.11 5.46 -21.95
C GLY A 205 -13.33 6.05 -20.77
N GLN A 206 -13.96 6.11 -19.60
CA GLN A 206 -13.27 6.28 -18.33
C GLN A 206 -12.51 5.01 -17.98
#